data_AF-A0A8T4YM62-F1
#
_entry.id   AF-A0A8T4YM62-F1
#
_cell.length_a   1.000
_cell.length_b   1.000
_cell.length_c   1.000
_cell.angle_alpha   90.00
_cell.angle_beta   90.00
_cell.angle_gamma   90.00
#
_symmetry.space_group_name_H-M   'P 1'
#
loop_
_entity.id
_entity.type
_entity.pdbx_description
1 polymer ?
#
loop_
_entity_poly.entity_id
_entity_poly.type
_entity_poly.pdbx_seq_one_letter_code
_entity_poly.pdbx_strand_id
1 'polypeptide(L)'
;MIMQDDARKEKSGLTFRSILAIAFAATILMPVTIWMQLVGGQAAGLGFTTILLFIFITKYFGRSPLTSQEIILINIGIGIAAYIPFFTTFINRAYFAGSPEAYMFGITKFIPSWWVPENPLIRSQAIRTLLHLDWMIPVAISLLTSVVLYLPIQLLLGYIAYQTYA
;
A
#
# COMPACT_ATOMS: atom_id res chain seq x y z
N MET A 1 42.55 16.70 16.97
CA MET A 1 41.75 16.87 15.73
C MET A 1 40.31 16.99 16.17
N ILE A 2 39.84 18.24 16.27
CA ILE A 2 38.55 18.58 16.90
C ILE A 2 37.47 18.13 15.93
N MET A 3 36.66 17.14 16.34
CA MET A 3 35.36 16.85 15.74
C MET A 3 34.52 18.11 15.88
N GLN A 4 34.46 18.91 14.82
CA GLN A 4 33.46 19.94 14.65
C GLN A 4 32.13 19.19 14.58
N ASP A 5 31.43 19.16 15.71
CA ASP A 5 30.03 18.79 15.83
C ASP A 5 29.23 19.94 15.19
N ASP A 6 29.37 20.08 13.88
CA ASP A 6 28.41 20.80 13.07
C ASP A 6 27.12 20.00 13.21
N ALA A 7 26.26 20.43 14.12
CA ALA A 7 24.86 20.08 14.14
C ALA A 7 24.29 20.49 12.78
N ARG A 8 24.49 19.65 11.76
CA ARG A 8 23.80 19.73 10.47
C ARG A 8 22.34 19.72 10.86
N LYS A 9 21.70 20.88 10.77
CA LYS A 9 20.24 20.95 10.83
C LYS A 9 19.75 20.03 9.72
N GLU A 10 19.34 18.83 10.13
CA GLU A 10 18.75 17.83 9.26
C GLU A 10 17.59 18.53 8.54
N LYS A 11 17.71 18.66 7.22
CA LYS A 11 16.69 19.35 6.42
C LYS A 11 15.48 18.43 6.37
N SER A 12 14.36 18.87 6.95
CA SER A 12 13.12 18.09 6.91
C SER A 12 12.68 17.84 5.46
N GLY A 13 12.42 16.58 5.12
CA GLY A 13 11.75 16.21 3.86
C GLY A 13 10.23 16.37 3.92
N LEU A 14 9.66 16.53 5.12
CA LEU A 14 8.24 16.75 5.32
C LEU A 14 7.91 18.22 5.06
N THR A 15 7.64 18.52 3.80
CA THR A 15 7.20 19.82 3.34
C THR A 15 5.82 19.71 2.72
N PHE A 16 5.13 20.85 2.57
CA PHE A 16 3.84 20.89 1.88
C PHE A 16 3.93 20.33 0.44
N ARG A 17 5.09 20.48 -0.22
CA ARG A 17 5.34 19.94 -1.56
C ARG A 17 5.35 18.41 -1.56
N SER A 18 6.03 17.80 -0.58
CA SER A 18 6.05 16.34 -0.43
C SER A 18 4.66 15.79 -0.10
N ILE A 19 3.92 16.45 0.79
CA ILE A 19 2.55 16.06 1.14
C ILE A 19 1.63 16.12 -0.09
N LEU A 20 1.71 17.20 -0.88
CA LEU A 20 0.92 17.35 -2.10
C LEU A 20 1.23 16.24 -3.12
N ALA A 21 2.50 15.88 -3.28
CA ALA A 21 2.91 14.79 -4.17
C ALA A 21 2.35 13.43 -3.72
N ILE A 22 2.40 13.15 -2.42
CA ILE A 22 1.85 11.91 -1.86
C ILE A 22 0.32 11.89 -2.01
N ALA A 23 -0.37 13.00 -1.75
CA ALA A 23 -1.81 13.11 -1.94
C ALA A 23 -2.21 12.97 -3.42
N PHE A 24 -1.44 13.54 -4.35
CA PHE A 24 -1.61 13.34 -5.78
C PHE A 24 -1.49 11.85 -6.14
N ALA A 25 -0.46 11.16 -5.62
CA ALA A 25 -0.30 9.73 -5.85
C ALA A 25 -1.48 8.92 -5.29
N ALA A 26 -1.94 9.24 -4.08
CA ALA A 26 -3.08 8.58 -3.44
C ALA A 26 -4.39 8.75 -4.23
N THR A 27 -4.63 9.93 -4.81
CA THR A 27 -5.92 10.25 -5.45
C THR A 27 -5.94 9.88 -6.93
N ILE A 28 -4.82 10.02 -7.64
CA ILE A 28 -4.76 9.85 -9.09
C ILE A 28 -4.10 8.53 -9.47
N LEU A 29 -2.99 8.16 -8.84
CA LEU A 29 -2.32 6.91 -9.18
C LEU A 29 -3.03 5.69 -8.58
N MET A 30 -3.61 5.79 -7.37
CA MET A 30 -4.27 4.64 -6.74
C MET A 30 -5.44 4.07 -7.56
N PRO A 31 -6.37 4.86 -8.14
CA PRO A 31 -7.40 4.30 -9.01
C PRO A 31 -6.83 3.60 -10.25
N VAL A 32 -5.73 4.13 -10.81
CA VAL A 32 -5.04 3.54 -11.96
C VAL A 32 -4.39 2.21 -11.57
N THR A 33 -3.71 2.15 -10.42
CA THR A 33 -3.09 0.90 -9.96
C THR A 33 -4.13 -0.17 -9.63
N ILE A 34 -5.26 0.21 -9.03
CA ILE A 34 -6.40 -0.71 -8.81
C ILE A 34 -6.90 -1.27 -10.15
N TRP A 35 -7.14 -0.42 -11.14
CA TRP A 35 -7.60 -0.87 -12.46
C TRP A 35 -6.59 -1.81 -13.14
N MET A 36 -5.30 -1.44 -13.13
CA MET A 36 -4.24 -2.26 -13.68
C MET A 36 -4.10 -3.60 -12.97
N GLN A 37 -4.28 -3.65 -11.65
CA GLN A 37 -4.25 -4.90 -10.89
C GLN A 37 -5.43 -5.81 -11.27
N LEU A 38 -6.62 -5.25 -11.45
CA LEU A 38 -7.82 -6.01 -11.78
C LEU A 38 -7.84 -6.50 -13.24
N VAL A 39 -7.33 -5.70 -14.18
CA VAL A 39 -7.38 -6.02 -15.63
C VAL A 39 -6.07 -6.65 -16.12
N GLY A 40 -4.94 -6.08 -15.72
CA GLY A 40 -3.61 -6.45 -16.20
C GLY A 40 -2.80 -7.32 -15.23
N GLY A 41 -3.39 -7.72 -14.09
CA GLY A 41 -2.75 -8.57 -13.08
C GLY A 41 -1.75 -7.86 -12.17
N GLN A 42 -0.88 -6.98 -12.70
CA GLN A 42 0.01 -6.15 -11.89
C GLN A 42 0.26 -4.76 -12.50
N ALA A 43 0.28 -3.74 -11.63
CA ALA A 43 0.64 -2.38 -12.01
C ALA A 43 2.17 -2.20 -11.98
N ALA A 44 2.84 -2.38 -13.13
CA ALA A 44 4.27 -2.08 -13.28
C ALA A 44 4.48 -0.68 -13.89
N GLY A 45 5.53 0.03 -13.46
CA GLY A 45 6.09 1.17 -14.19
C GLY A 45 5.58 2.58 -13.84
N LEU A 46 4.68 2.75 -12.87
CA LEU A 46 4.15 4.08 -12.52
C LEU A 46 4.91 4.79 -11.36
N GLY A 47 5.84 4.10 -10.69
CA GLY A 47 6.34 4.52 -9.36
C GLY A 47 7.08 5.85 -9.34
N PHE A 48 7.81 6.15 -10.41
CA PHE A 48 8.56 7.40 -10.54
C PHE A 48 7.75 8.54 -11.18
N THR A 49 6.56 8.26 -11.72
CA THR A 49 5.79 9.24 -12.50
C THR A 49 5.43 10.47 -11.65
N THR A 50 4.98 10.27 -10.41
CA THR A 50 4.68 11.39 -9.50
C THR A 50 5.94 12.18 -9.12
N ILE A 51 7.05 11.50 -8.85
CA ILE A 51 8.32 12.17 -8.51
C ILE A 51 8.76 13.05 -9.68
N LEU A 52 8.79 12.48 -10.88
CA LEU A 52 9.19 13.20 -12.09
C LEU A 52 8.26 14.39 -12.38
N LEU A 53 6.95 14.19 -12.27
CA LEU A 53 5.96 15.27 -12.43
C LEU A 53 6.25 16.43 -11.47
N PHE A 54 6.49 16.14 -10.18
CA PHE A 54 6.77 17.17 -9.19
C PHE A 54 8.15 17.80 -9.37
N ILE A 55 9.15 17.06 -9.86
CA ILE A 55 10.43 17.64 -10.28
C ILE A 55 10.21 18.63 -11.42
N PHE A 56 9.43 18.28 -12.45
CA PHE A 56 9.14 19.18 -13.56
C PHE A 56 8.36 20.41 -13.11
N ILE A 57 7.30 20.24 -12.31
CA ILE A 57 6.51 21.36 -11.79
C ILE A 57 7.39 22.30 -10.96
N THR A 58 8.19 21.78 -10.04
CA THR A 58 9.06 22.62 -9.19
C THR A 58 10.22 23.24 -9.95
N LYS A 59 10.73 22.59 -11.01
CA LYS A 59 11.77 23.13 -11.87
C LYS A 59 11.30 24.29 -12.74
N TYR A 60 10.09 24.21 -13.30
CA TYR A 60 9.57 25.23 -14.22
C TYR A 60 8.71 26.30 -13.54
N PHE A 61 7.95 25.93 -12.52
CA PHE A 61 6.98 26.81 -11.84
C PHE A 61 7.29 27.04 -10.37
N GLY A 62 8.22 26.28 -9.78
CA GLY A 62 8.60 26.39 -8.38
C GLY A 62 9.65 27.45 -8.13
N ARG A 63 9.70 27.94 -6.88
CA ARG A 63 10.75 28.86 -6.40
C ARG A 63 12.11 28.17 -6.22
N SER A 64 12.12 26.86 -6.01
CA SER A 64 13.32 26.06 -5.81
C SER A 64 13.07 24.61 -6.22
N PRO A 65 14.13 23.89 -6.66
CA PRO A 65 14.03 22.46 -6.94
C PRO A 65 13.74 21.67 -5.66
N LEU A 66 13.20 20.46 -5.82
CA LEU A 66 13.01 19.53 -4.70
C LEU A 66 14.35 19.12 -4.09
N THR A 67 14.41 19.06 -2.76
CA THR A 67 15.57 18.56 -2.04
C THR A 67 15.61 17.03 -2.10
N SER A 68 16.79 16.44 -1.88
CA SER A 68 16.93 14.98 -1.81
C SER A 68 16.05 14.37 -0.72
N GLN A 69 15.86 15.05 0.40
CA GLN A 69 14.98 14.58 1.49
C GLN A 69 13.50 14.59 1.07
N GLU A 70 13.04 15.61 0.34
CA GLU A 70 11.69 15.65 -0.22
C GLU A 70 11.51 14.49 -1.22
N ILE A 71 12.46 14.26 -2.12
CA ILE A 71 12.39 13.19 -3.12
C ILE A 71 12.30 11.81 -2.46
N ILE A 72 13.12 11.54 -1.44
CA ILE A 72 13.09 10.27 -0.70
C ILE A 72 11.75 10.08 0.00
N LEU A 73 11.24 11.13 0.67
CA LEU A 73 9.96 11.06 1.36
C LEU A 73 8.81 10.81 0.38
N ILE A 74 8.82 11.50 -0.77
CA ILE A 74 7.84 11.30 -1.83
C ILE A 74 7.92 9.86 -2.36
N ASN A 75 9.12 9.32 -2.59
CA ASN A 75 9.31 7.95 -3.07
C ASN A 75 8.70 6.91 -2.11
N ILE A 76 9.00 7.04 -0.82
CA ILE A 76 8.43 6.16 0.21
C ILE A 76 6.90 6.34 0.27
N GLY A 77 6.44 7.58 0.28
CA GLY A 77 5.02 7.91 0.39
C GLY A 77 4.20 7.42 -0.81
N ILE A 78 4.72 7.51 -2.03
CA ILE A 78 4.09 6.95 -3.23
C ILE A 78 3.97 5.44 -3.12
N GLY A 79 5.03 4.76 -2.65
CA GLY A 79 5.03 3.31 -2.44
C GLY A 79 3.84 2.86 -1.59
N ILE A 80 3.50 3.62 -0.55
CA ILE A 80 2.37 3.32 0.33
C ILE A 80 1.05 3.78 -0.29
N ALA A 81 0.98 5.05 -0.70
CA ALA A 81 -0.26 5.72 -1.08
C ALA A 81 -0.84 5.24 -2.42
N ALA A 82 0.01 4.84 -3.38
CA ALA A 82 -0.44 4.43 -4.71
C ALA A 82 -0.39 2.91 -4.94
N TYR A 83 0.50 2.17 -4.27
CA TYR A 83 0.77 0.76 -4.59
C TYR A 83 0.30 -0.26 -3.56
N ILE A 84 -0.30 0.18 -2.45
CA ILE A 84 -0.86 -0.75 -1.45
C ILE A 84 -2.39 -0.61 -1.44
N PRO A 85 -3.09 -1.21 -2.42
CA PRO A 85 -4.55 -1.24 -2.43
C PRO A 85 -5.08 -2.28 -1.43
N PHE A 86 -4.83 -2.08 -0.14
CA PHE A 86 -5.13 -3.04 0.94
C PHE A 86 -6.55 -3.61 0.85
N PHE A 87 -7.54 -2.75 0.57
CA PHE A 87 -8.94 -3.13 0.54
C PHE A 87 -9.38 -3.93 -0.70
N THR A 88 -8.67 -3.83 -1.84
CA THR A 88 -9.04 -4.59 -3.05
C THR A 88 -8.90 -6.08 -2.86
N THR A 89 -8.00 -6.49 -1.97
CA THR A 89 -7.81 -7.89 -1.60
C THR A 89 -9.12 -8.47 -1.06
N PHE A 90 -9.82 -7.79 -0.15
CA PHE A 90 -11.08 -8.29 0.41
C PHE A 90 -12.18 -8.43 -0.64
N ILE A 91 -12.22 -7.53 -1.61
CA ILE A 91 -13.16 -7.60 -2.74
C ILE A 91 -12.90 -8.88 -3.55
N ASN A 92 -11.63 -9.14 -3.89
CA ASN A 92 -11.24 -10.35 -4.61
C ASN A 92 -11.57 -11.63 -3.82
N ARG A 93 -11.32 -11.64 -2.51
CA ARG A 93 -11.66 -12.77 -1.63
C ARG A 93 -13.17 -13.03 -1.59
N ALA A 94 -13.97 -11.97 -1.46
CA ALA A 94 -15.42 -12.10 -1.43
C ALA A 94 -15.99 -12.59 -2.76
N TYR A 95 -15.46 -12.09 -3.89
CA TYR A 95 -15.77 -12.58 -5.23
C TYR A 95 -15.45 -14.07 -5.37
N PHE A 96 -14.25 -14.49 -4.98
CA PHE A 96 -13.84 -15.90 -5.02
C PHE A 96 -14.75 -16.78 -4.14
N ALA A 97 -15.08 -16.32 -2.93
CA ALA A 97 -15.89 -17.09 -2.00
C ALA A 97 -17.36 -17.30 -2.45
N GLY A 98 -17.88 -16.41 -3.29
CA GLY A 98 -19.22 -16.53 -3.87
C GLY A 98 -19.24 -17.04 -5.31
N SER A 99 -18.09 -17.39 -5.88
CA SER A 99 -17.98 -17.66 -7.30
C SER A 99 -18.61 -19.03 -7.67
N PRO A 100 -19.19 -19.17 -8.88
CA PRO A 100 -19.70 -20.46 -9.36
C PRO A 100 -18.63 -21.55 -9.37
N GLU A 101 -17.38 -21.19 -9.66
CA GLU A 101 -16.24 -22.09 -9.67
C GLU A 101 -15.99 -22.66 -8.27
N ALA A 102 -15.94 -21.78 -7.26
CA ALA A 102 -15.78 -22.23 -5.88
C ALA A 102 -16.93 -23.16 -5.44
N TYR A 103 -18.15 -22.91 -5.93
CA TYR A 103 -19.30 -23.79 -5.68
C TYR A 103 -19.14 -25.16 -6.37
N MET A 104 -18.77 -25.17 -7.65
CA MET A 104 -18.55 -26.39 -8.44
C MET A 104 -17.45 -27.28 -7.86
N PHE A 105 -16.38 -26.68 -7.35
CA PHE A 105 -15.30 -27.41 -6.65
C PHE A 105 -15.65 -27.80 -5.21
N GLY A 106 -16.82 -27.39 -4.69
CA GLY A 106 -17.23 -27.68 -3.32
C GLY A 106 -16.40 -26.98 -2.24
N ILE A 107 -15.57 -25.99 -2.62
CA ILE A 107 -14.63 -25.33 -1.70
C ILE A 107 -15.28 -24.23 -0.85
N THR A 108 -16.44 -23.72 -1.27
CA THR A 108 -17.18 -22.63 -0.57
C THR A 108 -17.40 -22.89 0.92
N LYS A 109 -17.60 -24.17 1.30
CA LYS A 109 -17.82 -24.60 2.69
C LYS A 109 -16.55 -24.61 3.54
N PHE A 110 -15.38 -24.68 2.92
CA PHE A 110 -14.09 -24.72 3.60
C PHE A 110 -13.46 -23.33 3.74
N ILE A 111 -14.09 -22.29 3.17
CA ILE A 111 -13.60 -20.93 3.27
C ILE A 111 -13.86 -20.41 4.69
N PRO A 112 -12.80 -20.10 5.46
CA PRO A 112 -12.94 -19.73 6.84
C PRO A 112 -13.53 -18.31 7.01
N SER A 113 -14.36 -18.14 8.03
CA SER A 113 -14.98 -16.86 8.39
C SER A 113 -13.99 -15.73 8.68
N TRP A 114 -12.79 -16.05 9.14
CA TRP A 114 -11.72 -15.07 9.37
C TRP A 114 -11.09 -14.54 8.08
N TRP A 115 -11.25 -15.23 6.94
CA TRP A 115 -10.72 -14.79 5.65
C TRP A 115 -11.75 -13.98 4.86
N VAL A 116 -13.00 -14.46 4.85
CA VAL A 116 -14.19 -13.79 4.28
C VAL A 116 -15.40 -14.14 5.16
N PRO A 117 -16.30 -13.17 5.45
CA PRO A 117 -17.51 -13.43 6.21
C PRO A 117 -18.33 -14.62 5.66
N GLU A 118 -18.93 -15.40 6.56
CA GLU A 118 -19.83 -16.51 6.19
C GLU A 118 -21.19 -16.03 5.66
N ASN A 119 -21.50 -14.74 5.85
CA ASN A 119 -22.76 -14.15 5.44
C ASN A 119 -23.00 -14.32 3.92
N PRO A 120 -24.09 -15.01 3.52
CA PRO A 120 -24.38 -15.27 2.12
C PRO A 120 -24.65 -14.00 1.32
N LEU A 121 -25.15 -12.92 1.94
CA LEU A 121 -25.37 -11.63 1.28
C LEU A 121 -24.05 -10.95 0.89
N ILE A 122 -23.00 -11.17 1.68
CA ILE A 122 -21.65 -10.67 1.40
C ILE A 122 -21.00 -11.57 0.34
N ARG A 123 -21.06 -12.89 0.48
CA ARG A 123 -20.48 -13.84 -0.49
C ARG A 123 -21.12 -13.71 -1.87
N SER A 124 -22.44 -13.59 -1.95
CA SER A 124 -23.17 -13.33 -3.20
C SER A 124 -23.01 -11.91 -3.75
N GLN A 125 -22.26 -11.04 -3.07
CA GLN A 125 -22.05 -9.63 -3.46
C GLN A 125 -23.37 -8.84 -3.59
N ALA A 126 -24.42 -9.26 -2.88
CA ALA A 126 -25.66 -8.50 -2.73
C ALA A 126 -25.42 -7.25 -1.87
N ILE A 127 -24.59 -7.38 -0.82
CA ILE A 127 -24.11 -6.27 -0.01
C ILE A 127 -22.66 -5.97 -0.41
N ARG A 128 -22.44 -4.82 -1.05
CA ARG A 128 -21.13 -4.38 -1.58
C ARG A 128 -20.47 -3.33 -0.70
N THR A 129 -20.54 -3.50 0.62
CA THR A 129 -19.86 -2.63 1.58
C THR A 129 -18.90 -3.42 2.46
N LEU A 130 -17.70 -2.86 2.64
CA LEU A 130 -16.69 -3.38 3.57
C LEU A 130 -16.90 -2.86 5.00
N LEU A 131 -17.86 -1.94 5.21
CA LEU A 131 -18.17 -1.36 6.51
C LEU A 131 -19.20 -2.19 7.31
N HIS A 132 -19.55 -3.39 6.85
CA HIS A 132 -20.44 -4.29 7.57
C HIS A 132 -19.73 -4.88 8.79
N LEU A 133 -20.44 -5.10 9.91
CA LEU A 133 -19.83 -5.64 11.14
C LEU A 133 -19.14 -6.98 10.91
N ASP A 134 -19.69 -7.84 10.04
CA ASP A 134 -19.08 -9.14 9.74
C ASP A 134 -17.66 -9.04 9.15
N TRP A 135 -17.30 -7.92 8.53
CA TRP A 135 -15.94 -7.68 8.03
C TRP A 135 -14.94 -7.34 9.13
N MET A 136 -15.39 -7.02 10.34
CA MET A 136 -14.54 -6.59 11.45
C MET A 136 -13.47 -7.64 11.78
N ILE A 137 -13.83 -8.93 11.84
CA ILE A 137 -12.88 -10.01 12.14
C ILE A 137 -11.85 -10.17 11.00
N PRO A 138 -12.24 -10.36 9.72
CA PRO A 138 -11.27 -10.44 8.62
C PRO A 138 -10.35 -9.24 8.50
N VAL A 139 -10.89 -8.03 8.69
CA VAL A 139 -10.12 -6.79 8.62
C VAL A 139 -9.15 -6.70 9.79
N ALA A 140 -9.59 -7.00 11.01
CA ALA A 140 -8.72 -6.98 12.19
C ALA A 140 -7.56 -7.96 12.07
N ILE A 141 -7.82 -9.20 11.63
CA ILE A 141 -6.76 -10.20 11.43
C ILE A 141 -5.80 -9.76 10.34
N SER A 142 -6.32 -9.26 9.21
CA SER A 142 -5.47 -8.80 8.11
C SER A 142 -4.59 -7.61 8.55
N LEU A 143 -5.12 -6.66 9.33
CA LEU A 143 -4.34 -5.54 9.89
C LEU A 143 -3.27 -6.02 10.88
N LEU A 144 -3.60 -6.96 11.76
CA LEU A 144 -2.64 -7.59 12.67
C LEU A 144 -1.49 -8.22 11.87
N THR A 145 -1.80 -9.00 10.83
CA THR A 145 -0.76 -9.68 10.04
C THR A 145 0.05 -8.71 9.16
N SER A 146 -0.62 -7.79 8.47
CA SER A 146 0.01 -6.93 7.46
C SER A 146 0.72 -5.71 8.02
N VAL A 147 0.38 -5.28 9.24
CA VAL A 147 0.98 -4.09 9.86
C VAL A 147 1.79 -4.49 11.10
N VAL A 148 1.16 -5.19 12.05
CA VAL A 148 1.79 -5.48 13.35
C VAL A 148 2.89 -6.52 13.21
N LEU A 149 2.64 -7.62 12.51
CA LEU A 149 3.62 -8.68 12.35
C LEU A 149 4.62 -8.41 11.21
N TYR A 150 4.25 -7.60 10.22
CA TYR A 150 5.08 -7.37 9.04
C TYR A 150 6.40 -6.63 9.36
N LEU A 151 6.35 -5.61 10.24
CA LEU A 151 7.53 -4.86 10.65
C LEU A 151 8.59 -5.71 11.38
N PRO A 152 8.28 -6.45 12.46
CA PRO A 152 9.28 -7.26 13.15
C PRO A 152 9.85 -8.35 12.25
N ILE A 153 9.02 -8.96 11.38
CA ILE A 153 9.51 -9.97 10.42
C ILE A 153 10.58 -9.38 9.49
N GLN A 154 10.38 -8.18 8.95
CA GLN A 154 11.38 -7.55 8.09
C GLN A 154 12.69 -7.24 8.83
N LEU A 155 12.61 -6.77 10.07
CA LEU A 155 13.81 -6.50 10.88
C LEU A 155 14.57 -7.79 11.20
N LEU A 156 13.85 -8.86 11.56
CA LEU A 156 14.43 -10.17 11.82
C LEU A 156 15.09 -10.75 10.56
N LEU A 157 14.43 -10.68 9.41
CA LEU A 157 14.99 -11.14 8.14
C LEU A 157 16.24 -10.34 7.74
N GLY A 158 16.22 -9.02 7.95
CA GLY A 158 17.40 -8.17 7.73
C GLY A 158 18.57 -8.55 8.64
N TYR A 159 18.30 -8.87 9.91
CA TYR A 159 19.31 -9.34 10.85
C TYR A 159 19.90 -10.70 10.46
N ILE A 160 19.06 -11.66 10.06
CA ILE A 160 19.50 -12.97 9.58
C ILE A 160 20.37 -12.81 8.34
N ALA A 161 19.94 -11.98 7.38
CA ALA A 161 20.72 -11.70 6.19
C ALA A 161 22.11 -11.14 6.54
N TYR A 162 22.17 -10.14 7.44
CA TYR A 162 23.44 -9.60 7.93
C TYR A 162 24.35 -10.70 8.50
N GLN A 163 23.82 -11.60 9.32
CA GLN A 163 24.61 -12.71 9.90
C GLN A 163 25.12 -13.70 8.85
N THR A 164 24.36 -13.95 7.78
CA THR A 164 24.78 -14.90 6.73
C THR A 164 25.86 -14.37 5.80
N TYR A 165 26.02 -13.04 5.71
CA TYR A 165 27.00 -12.38 4.85
C TYR A 165 28.21 -11.79 5.61
N ALA A 166 28.22 -11.88 6.95
CA ALA A 166 29.32 -11.50 7.82
C ALA A 166 30.21 -12.71 8.14
#